data_AF-A0A3N5ZHS9-F1
#
_entry.id   AF-A0A3N5ZHS9-F1
#
_cell.length_a   1.000
_cell.length_b   1.000
_cell.length_c   1.000
_cell.angle_alpha   90.00
_cell.angle_beta   90.00
_cell.angle_gamma   90.00
#
_symmetry.space_group_name_H-M   'P 1'
#
loop_
_entity.id
_entity.type
_entity.pdbx_description
1 polymer ?
#
loop_
_entity_poly.entity_id
_entity_poly.type
_entity_poly.pdbx_seq_one_letter_code
_entity_poly.pdbx_strand_id
1 'polypeptide(L)'
;MSGRTRHPIPALKDGCLLHGTPPSLWGIVPTKTGIDEAREILRAKHVLRACQEYKAERTGSTGIACRPHFNLNHEDGLVKFVEFRPSIPITIAEVIERHGPPEGILSLYTDFPDGNVYTLLLVHYERIWTVLSLAEQVPRTYIVTPKTLVARITYSKPHPRVVTSAHRVPWRGYGSYPAADATGD
;
A
#
# COMPACT_ATOMS: atom_id res chain seq x y z
N MET A 1 -30.60 24.89 -1.66
CA MET A 1 -29.35 24.14 -1.84
C MET A 1 -28.85 23.69 -0.47
N SER A 2 -29.01 22.41 -0.12
CA SER A 2 -28.54 21.88 1.17
C SER A 2 -27.02 21.67 1.08
N GLY A 3 -26.27 22.45 1.86
CA GLY A 3 -24.82 22.33 1.95
C GLY A 3 -24.45 21.00 2.59
N ARG A 4 -23.99 20.02 1.79
CA ARG A 4 -23.41 18.78 2.32
C ARG A 4 -22.11 19.15 3.03
N THR A 5 -22.13 19.19 4.36
CA THR A 5 -20.93 19.20 5.19
C THR A 5 -20.11 17.95 4.88
N ARG A 6 -18.95 18.13 4.24
CA ARG A 6 -18.00 17.02 4.03
C ARG A 6 -17.40 16.68 5.39
N HIS A 7 -17.74 15.51 5.92
CA HIS A 7 -17.03 15.00 7.11
C HIS A 7 -15.61 14.63 6.69
N PRO A 8 -14.58 15.18 7.35
CA PRO A 8 -13.19 14.84 7.04
C PRO A 8 -12.94 13.37 7.38
N ILE A 9 -12.19 12.67 6.52
CA ILE A 9 -11.75 11.30 6.77
C ILE A 9 -10.74 11.34 7.94
N PRO A 10 -10.89 10.51 8.98
CA PRO A 10 -9.94 10.45 10.08
C PRO A 10 -8.52 10.16 9.60
N ALA A 11 -7.53 10.76 10.25
CA ALA A 11 -6.12 10.51 10.00
C ALA A 11 -5.81 9.01 10.16
N LEU A 12 -5.24 8.39 9.12
CA LEU A 12 -4.93 6.95 9.11
C LEU A 12 -3.69 6.60 9.94
N LYS A 13 -2.92 7.59 10.41
CA LYS A 13 -1.67 7.43 11.15
C LYS A 13 -0.75 6.44 10.44
N ASP A 14 -0.32 5.39 11.13
CA ASP A 14 0.48 4.28 10.59
C ASP A 14 -0.36 3.06 10.17
N GLY A 15 -1.69 3.14 10.29
CA GLY A 15 -2.60 2.00 10.07
C GLY A 15 -2.26 0.78 10.92
N CYS A 16 -1.70 0.99 12.12
CA CYS A 16 -1.19 -0.06 12.99
C CYS A 16 0.04 -0.80 12.44
N LEU A 17 0.77 -0.23 11.47
CA LEU A 17 2.04 -0.81 10.99
C LEU A 17 3.05 -0.91 12.14
N LEU A 18 3.27 0.14 12.93
CA LEU A 18 4.31 0.13 13.97
C LEU A 18 3.80 -0.46 15.29
N HIS A 19 2.48 -0.42 15.52
CA HIS A 19 1.88 -0.74 16.83
C HIS A 19 0.95 -1.97 16.85
N GLY A 20 0.54 -2.51 15.69
CA GLY A 20 -0.42 -3.60 15.57
C GLY A 20 0.19 -4.99 15.38
N THR A 21 -0.58 -6.04 15.70
CA THR A 21 -0.22 -7.43 15.42
C THR A 21 -1.49 -8.29 15.23
N PRO A 22 -1.85 -8.69 13.99
CA PRO A 22 -1.28 -8.26 12.72
C PRO A 22 -1.65 -6.79 12.40
N PRO A 23 -0.87 -6.09 11.56
CA PRO A 23 -1.26 -4.78 11.05
C PRO A 23 -2.64 -4.81 10.37
N SER A 24 -3.47 -3.80 10.61
CA SER A 24 -4.83 -3.71 10.07
C SER A 24 -5.32 -2.27 10.04
N LEU A 25 -6.09 -1.91 9.01
CA LEU A 25 -6.71 -0.60 8.96
C LEU A 25 -8.02 -0.60 9.75
N TRP A 26 -8.00 -0.04 10.95
CA TRP A 26 -9.17 0.02 11.85
C TRP A 26 -9.80 -1.35 12.15
N GLY A 27 -8.99 -2.41 12.16
CA GLY A 27 -9.47 -3.79 12.36
C GLY A 27 -9.91 -4.50 11.08
N ILE A 28 -9.85 -3.85 9.91
CA ILE A 28 -10.05 -4.53 8.62
C ILE A 28 -8.80 -5.35 8.33
N VAL A 29 -8.92 -6.68 8.43
CA VAL A 29 -7.84 -7.64 8.20
C VAL A 29 -8.08 -8.34 6.85
N PRO A 30 -7.18 -8.17 5.87
CA PRO A 30 -7.27 -8.89 4.61
C PRO A 30 -7.44 -10.40 4.79
N THR A 31 -8.30 -10.99 3.96
CA THR A 31 -8.70 -12.40 3.91
C THR A 31 -9.48 -12.92 5.11
N LYS A 32 -9.75 -12.07 6.11
CA LYS A 32 -10.58 -12.40 7.27
C LYS A 32 -11.84 -11.55 7.34
N THR A 33 -11.73 -10.25 7.10
CA THR A 33 -12.86 -9.32 7.14
C THR A 33 -13.72 -9.44 5.88
N GLY A 34 -15.02 -9.67 6.06
CA GLY A 34 -16.00 -9.65 4.97
C GLY A 34 -16.23 -8.23 4.44
N ILE A 35 -16.65 -8.09 3.17
CA ILE A 35 -16.89 -6.76 2.58
C ILE A 35 -18.02 -6.00 3.30
N ASP A 36 -19.06 -6.71 3.77
CA ASP A 36 -20.16 -6.07 4.51
C ASP A 36 -19.72 -5.63 5.91
N GLU A 37 -18.91 -6.45 6.60
CA GLU A 37 -18.27 -6.07 7.86
C GLU A 37 -17.37 -4.83 7.67
N ALA A 38 -16.56 -4.80 6.60
CA ALA A 38 -15.74 -3.64 6.27
C ALA A 38 -16.61 -2.39 6.02
N ARG A 39 -17.74 -2.52 5.32
CA ARG A 39 -18.69 -1.39 5.14
C ARG A 39 -19.25 -0.90 6.46
N GLU A 40 -19.59 -1.79 7.40
CA GLU A 40 -20.03 -1.39 8.75
C GLU A 40 -18.94 -0.63 9.51
N ILE A 41 -17.69 -1.12 9.47
CA ILE A 41 -16.54 -0.42 10.08
C ILE A 41 -16.39 0.98 9.47
N LEU A 42 -16.43 1.10 8.13
CA LEU A 42 -16.32 2.39 7.44
C LEU A 42 -17.50 3.32 7.72
N ARG A 43 -18.71 2.78 7.91
CA ARG A 43 -19.90 3.55 8.27
C ARG A 43 -19.81 4.07 9.71
N ALA A 44 -19.37 3.22 10.64
CA ALA A 44 -19.15 3.59 12.04
C ALA A 44 -18.06 4.67 12.20
N LYS A 45 -17.10 4.73 11.28
CA LYS A 45 -16.09 5.80 11.20
C LYS A 45 -16.56 7.05 10.45
N HIS A 46 -17.80 7.06 9.94
CA HIS A 46 -18.36 8.12 9.10
C HIS A 46 -17.59 8.39 7.79
N VAL A 47 -16.82 7.40 7.32
CA VAL A 47 -15.94 7.53 6.14
C VAL A 47 -16.64 7.10 4.85
N LEU A 48 -17.52 6.10 4.92
CA LEU A 48 -18.13 5.47 3.75
C LEU A 48 -18.84 6.47 2.81
N ARG A 49 -19.39 7.57 3.36
CA ARG A 49 -20.08 8.62 2.58
C ARG A 49 -19.15 9.40 1.63
N ALA A 50 -17.85 9.37 1.89
CA ALA A 50 -16.81 10.01 1.06
C ALA A 50 -16.15 9.00 0.09
N CYS A 51 -16.63 7.77 0.04
CA CYS A 51 -16.07 6.69 -0.75
C CYS A 51 -16.95 6.36 -1.95
N GLN A 52 -16.35 5.73 -2.95
CA GLN A 52 -17.02 5.25 -4.15
C GLN A 52 -16.73 3.76 -4.33
N GLU A 53 -17.78 2.97 -4.56
CA GLU A 53 -17.62 1.59 -5.01
C GLU A 53 -17.18 1.56 -6.48
N TYR A 54 -16.31 0.64 -6.84
CA TYR A 54 -15.85 0.47 -8.21
C TYR A 54 -15.72 -0.98 -8.61
N LYS A 55 -15.72 -1.19 -9.92
CA LYS A 55 -15.35 -2.42 -10.60
C LYS A 55 -14.32 -2.08 -11.67
N ALA A 56 -13.10 -2.57 -11.52
CA ALA A 56 -12.01 -2.35 -12.48
C ALA A 56 -12.24 -3.23 -13.71
N GLU A 57 -12.39 -2.61 -14.89
CA GLU A 57 -12.71 -3.33 -16.14
C GLU A 57 -11.61 -4.33 -16.53
N ARG A 58 -10.34 -3.93 -16.43
CA ARG A 58 -9.20 -4.75 -16.88
C ARG A 58 -8.93 -5.97 -15.99
N THR A 59 -9.15 -5.84 -14.68
CA THR A 59 -8.83 -6.90 -13.72
C THR A 59 -10.07 -7.61 -13.17
N GLY A 60 -11.27 -7.10 -13.46
CA GLY A 60 -12.52 -7.54 -12.85
C GLY A 60 -12.64 -7.22 -11.36
N SER A 61 -11.62 -6.60 -10.75
CA SER A 61 -11.57 -6.39 -9.30
C SER A 61 -12.62 -5.40 -8.84
N THR A 62 -13.34 -5.71 -7.77
CA THR A 62 -14.29 -4.79 -7.13
C THR A 62 -13.74 -4.25 -5.82
N GLY A 63 -14.14 -3.04 -5.44
CA GLY A 63 -13.57 -2.38 -4.28
C GLY A 63 -14.31 -1.13 -3.84
N ILE A 64 -13.80 -0.54 -2.77
CA ILE A 64 -14.23 0.76 -2.24
C ILE A 64 -13.03 1.70 -2.26
N ALA A 65 -13.13 2.81 -2.97
CA ALA A 65 -12.11 3.83 -3.07
C ALA A 65 -12.53 5.09 -2.29
N CYS A 66 -11.73 5.48 -1.32
CA CYS A 66 -11.91 6.69 -0.51
C CYS A 66 -10.77 7.67 -0.84
N ARG A 67 -10.74 8.15 -2.09
CA ARG A 67 -9.61 8.92 -2.63
C ARG A 67 -9.46 10.28 -1.92
N PRO A 68 -8.22 10.77 -1.69
CA PRO A 68 -6.93 10.14 -1.99
C PRO A 68 -6.38 9.26 -0.84
N HIS A 69 -7.20 8.92 0.16
CA HIS A 69 -6.75 8.42 1.45
C HIS A 69 -6.43 6.92 1.44
N PHE A 70 -7.38 6.09 1.01
CA PHE A 70 -7.21 4.65 0.95
C PHE A 70 -8.11 4.00 -0.11
N ASN A 71 -7.80 2.76 -0.44
CA ASN A 71 -8.65 1.86 -1.20
C ASN A 71 -8.71 0.50 -0.50
N LEU A 72 -9.75 -0.26 -0.79
CA LEU A 72 -9.82 -1.68 -0.49
C LEU A 72 -10.37 -2.42 -1.70
N ASN A 73 -9.81 -3.59 -1.99
CA ASN A 73 -10.36 -4.53 -2.95
C ASN A 73 -10.95 -5.73 -2.21
N HIS A 74 -11.97 -6.33 -2.79
CA HIS A 74 -12.55 -7.57 -2.31
C HIS A 74 -12.80 -8.54 -3.47
N GLU A 75 -12.84 -9.83 -3.14
CA GLU A 75 -13.15 -10.93 -4.04
C GLU A 75 -13.73 -12.05 -3.17
N ASP A 76 -14.74 -12.74 -3.70
CA ASP A 76 -15.50 -13.78 -2.98
C ASP A 76 -16.07 -13.31 -1.63
N GLY A 77 -16.51 -12.04 -1.58
CA GLY A 77 -17.07 -11.43 -0.38
C GLY A 77 -16.06 -11.08 0.72
N LEU A 78 -14.76 -11.33 0.52
CA LEU A 78 -13.69 -11.04 1.48
C LEU A 78 -12.78 -9.91 1.00
N VAL A 79 -12.36 -9.04 1.91
CA VAL A 79 -11.34 -8.02 1.62
C VAL A 79 -10.03 -8.72 1.24
N LYS A 80 -9.47 -8.44 0.06
CA LYS A 80 -8.21 -9.02 -0.42
C LYS A 80 -7.00 -8.16 -0.09
N PHE A 81 -7.15 -6.85 -0.19
CA PHE A 81 -6.16 -5.92 0.30
C PHE A 81 -6.77 -4.58 0.70
N VAL A 82 -6.01 -3.85 1.51
CA VAL A 82 -6.25 -2.47 1.87
C VAL A 82 -4.97 -1.69 1.62
N GLU A 83 -5.04 -0.64 0.80
CA GLU A 83 -3.92 0.26 0.54
C GLU A 83 -4.26 1.66 1.06
N PHE A 84 -3.30 2.30 1.72
CA PHE A 84 -3.47 3.67 2.19
C PHE A 84 -2.16 4.46 2.24
N ARG A 85 -2.29 5.79 2.33
CA ARG A 85 -1.18 6.68 2.64
C ARG A 85 -1.16 6.96 4.14
N PRO A 86 -0.03 6.73 4.84
CA PRO A 86 0.07 7.11 6.23
C PRO A 86 -0.07 8.63 6.38
N SER A 87 -0.73 9.07 7.44
CA SER A 87 -0.90 10.51 7.71
C SER A 87 0.22 11.10 8.56
N ILE A 88 1.17 10.26 8.99
CA ILE A 88 2.38 10.63 9.71
C ILE A 88 3.58 10.13 8.90
N PRO A 89 4.73 10.83 8.93
CA PRO A 89 5.93 10.32 8.28
C PRO A 89 6.37 9.02 8.97
N ILE A 90 6.66 8.00 8.16
CA ILE A 90 7.20 6.72 8.62
C ILE A 90 8.41 6.43 7.75
N THR A 91 9.53 6.10 8.38
CA THR A 91 10.77 5.72 7.72
C THR A 91 10.87 4.21 7.60
N ILE A 92 11.61 3.73 6.59
CA ILE A 92 11.90 2.31 6.46
C ILE A 92 12.72 1.77 7.65
N ALA A 93 13.54 2.60 8.30
CA ALA A 93 14.28 2.20 9.50
C ALA A 93 13.35 1.85 10.67
N GLU A 94 12.33 2.67 10.95
CA GLU A 94 11.34 2.39 12.01
C GLU A 94 10.59 1.07 11.75
N VAL A 95 10.25 0.79 10.48
CA VAL A 95 9.61 -0.48 10.11
C VAL A 95 10.56 -1.65 10.33
N ILE A 96 11.83 -1.54 9.90
CA ILE A 96 12.83 -2.60 10.06
C ILE A 96 13.12 -2.86 11.54
N GLU A 97 13.22 -1.82 12.36
CA GLU A 97 13.41 -1.95 13.80
C GLU A 97 12.26 -2.73 14.44
N ARG A 98 11.02 -2.46 14.02
CA ARG A 98 9.83 -3.12 14.54
C ARG A 98 9.66 -4.56 14.05
N HIS A 99 9.89 -4.81 12.76
CA HIS A 99 9.49 -6.04 12.08
C HIS A 99 10.66 -6.87 11.55
N GLY A 100 11.90 -6.46 11.79
CA GLY A 100 13.08 -7.06 11.19
C GLY A 100 13.26 -6.66 9.72
N PRO A 101 14.30 -7.17 9.05
CA PRO A 101 14.50 -6.91 7.63
C PRO A 101 13.39 -7.53 6.78
N PRO A 102 13.01 -6.89 5.65
CA PRO A 102 12.04 -7.45 4.70
C PRO A 102 12.63 -8.66 3.96
N GLU A 103 11.78 -9.58 3.51
CA GLU A 103 12.21 -10.77 2.77
C GLU A 103 12.62 -10.44 1.33
N GLY A 104 12.18 -9.30 0.79
CA GLY A 104 12.61 -8.87 -0.53
C GLY A 104 12.06 -7.52 -0.92
N ILE A 105 12.57 -7.04 -2.06
CA ILE A 105 12.13 -5.80 -2.65
C ILE A 105 11.93 -5.97 -4.16
N LEU A 106 11.22 -5.02 -4.73
CA LEU A 106 11.00 -4.89 -6.16
C LEU A 106 11.21 -3.42 -6.54
N SER A 107 12.23 -3.15 -7.36
CA SER A 107 12.54 -1.80 -7.84
C SER A 107 12.03 -1.67 -9.27
N LEU A 108 11.08 -0.77 -9.50
CA LEU A 108 10.43 -0.56 -10.79
C LEU A 108 10.66 0.87 -11.23
N TYR A 109 10.84 1.11 -12.52
CA TYR A 109 10.77 2.46 -13.09
C TYR A 109 9.63 2.56 -14.10
N THR A 110 9.11 3.76 -14.27
CA THR A 110 8.16 4.10 -15.34
C THR A 110 8.58 5.40 -15.99
N ASP A 111 8.61 5.39 -17.31
CA ASP A 111 8.85 6.57 -18.15
C ASP A 111 7.51 7.31 -18.36
N PHE A 112 7.49 8.61 -18.11
CA PHE A 112 6.31 9.44 -18.31
C PHE A 112 6.43 10.27 -19.59
N PRO A 113 5.31 10.69 -20.22
CA PRO A 113 5.32 11.49 -21.44
C PRO A 113 6.05 12.84 -21.32
N ASP A 114 6.24 13.34 -20.10
CA ASP A 114 7.00 14.56 -19.80
C ASP A 114 8.53 14.36 -19.81
N GLY A 115 8.99 13.14 -20.10
CA GLY A 115 10.41 12.77 -20.12
C GLY A 115 10.99 12.44 -18.75
N ASN A 116 10.20 12.52 -17.67
CA ASN A 116 10.65 12.13 -16.35
C ASN A 116 10.59 10.62 -16.16
N VAL A 117 11.58 10.09 -15.43
CA VAL A 117 11.63 8.67 -15.04
C VAL A 117 11.46 8.58 -13.54
N TYR A 118 10.37 7.97 -13.11
CA TYR A 118 10.09 7.75 -11.69
C TYR A 118 10.41 6.31 -11.34
N THR A 119 11.27 6.16 -10.34
CA THR A 119 11.59 4.86 -9.76
C THR A 119 10.84 4.70 -8.44
N LEU A 120 10.13 3.58 -8.34
CA LEU A 120 9.41 3.14 -7.15
C LEU A 120 10.10 1.90 -6.58
N LEU A 121 10.28 1.88 -5.27
CA LEU A 121 10.67 0.67 -4.56
C LEU A 121 9.49 0.11 -3.77
N LEU A 122 9.15 -1.14 -4.03
CA LEU A 122 8.24 -1.93 -3.21
C LEU A 122 9.04 -2.81 -2.25
N VAL A 123 8.73 -2.72 -0.97
CA VAL A 123 9.34 -3.52 0.10
C VAL A 123 8.32 -4.53 0.59
N HIS A 124 8.66 -5.80 0.55
CA HIS A 124 7.73 -6.88 0.88
C HIS A 124 8.05 -7.51 2.23
N TYR A 125 7.03 -7.61 3.06
CA TYR A 125 7.04 -8.31 4.34
C TYR A 125 6.05 -9.48 4.31
N GLU A 126 6.54 -10.70 4.07
CA GLU A 126 5.75 -11.92 4.05
C GLU A 126 5.18 -12.25 5.42
N ARG A 127 5.99 -12.10 6.47
CA ARG A 127 5.57 -12.45 7.84
C ARG A 127 4.38 -11.64 8.35
N ILE A 128 4.27 -10.37 7.95
CA ILE A 128 3.21 -9.45 8.41
C ILE A 128 2.24 -9.06 7.28
N TRP A 129 2.26 -9.78 6.15
CA TRP A 129 1.34 -9.56 5.01
C TRP A 129 1.26 -8.10 4.57
N THR A 130 2.43 -7.47 4.40
CA THR A 130 2.54 -6.04 4.12
C THR A 130 3.45 -5.79 2.91
N VAL A 131 3.02 -4.92 2.01
CA VAL A 131 3.86 -4.30 0.98
C VAL A 131 3.94 -2.80 1.27
N LEU A 132 5.15 -2.26 1.29
CA LEU A 132 5.38 -0.83 1.41
C LEU A 132 5.81 -0.28 0.06
N SER A 133 5.18 0.78 -0.40
CA SER A 133 5.71 1.61 -1.49
C SER A 133 6.48 2.75 -0.84
N LEU A 134 7.76 2.87 -1.17
CA LEU A 134 8.59 3.99 -0.72
C LEU A 134 8.36 5.21 -1.63
N ALA A 135 8.75 6.40 -1.15
CA ALA A 135 8.64 7.63 -1.93
C ALA A 135 9.39 7.53 -3.27
N GLU A 136 8.80 8.02 -4.35
CA GLU A 136 9.40 7.96 -5.70
C GLU A 136 10.71 8.76 -5.77
N GLN A 137 11.61 8.32 -6.65
CA GLN A 137 12.89 8.99 -6.92
C GLN A 137 13.13 9.14 -8.43
N VAL A 138 13.90 10.16 -8.79
CA VAL A 138 14.49 10.34 -10.13
C VAL A 138 16.00 10.27 -9.87
N PRO A 139 16.76 9.24 -10.33
CA PRO A 139 16.73 8.57 -11.64
C PRO A 139 16.39 7.06 -11.59
N ARG A 140 16.73 6.27 -12.65
CA ARG A 140 16.51 4.79 -12.82
C ARG A 140 17.18 3.87 -11.79
N THR A 141 17.74 4.43 -10.73
CA THR A 141 18.35 3.70 -9.63
C THR A 141 17.74 4.22 -8.35
N TYR A 142 17.21 3.31 -7.54
CA TYR A 142 16.59 3.69 -6.27
C TYR A 142 17.62 3.63 -5.15
N ILE A 143 17.76 4.70 -4.38
CA ILE A 143 18.66 4.73 -3.21
C ILE A 143 17.83 4.65 -1.93
N VAL A 144 18.00 3.55 -1.19
CA VAL A 144 17.36 3.37 0.12
C VAL A 144 18.32 3.81 1.21
N THR A 145 17.85 4.73 2.06
CA THR A 145 18.54 5.18 3.26
C THR A 145 17.66 4.89 4.48
N PRO A 146 18.21 4.93 5.71
CA PRO A 146 17.40 4.82 6.92
C PRO A 146 16.25 5.84 6.98
N LYS A 147 16.40 7.01 6.34
CA LYS A 147 15.42 8.10 6.33
C LYS A 147 14.41 8.00 5.17
N THR A 148 14.52 7.00 4.30
CA THR A 148 13.60 6.86 3.17
C THR A 148 12.17 6.65 3.68
N LEU A 149 11.26 7.49 3.20
CA LEU A 149 9.87 7.53 3.65
C LEU A 149 9.02 6.45 2.99
N VAL A 150 8.12 5.87 3.78
CA VAL A 150 7.03 5.01 3.32
C VAL A 150 5.92 5.91 2.78
N ALA A 151 5.68 5.83 1.47
CA ALA A 151 4.65 6.59 0.77
C ALA A 151 3.27 5.92 0.82
N ARG A 152 3.23 4.58 0.74
CA ARG A 152 2.00 3.80 0.88
C ARG A 152 2.24 2.50 1.63
N ILE A 153 1.20 2.07 2.32
CA ILE A 153 1.13 0.80 3.03
C ILE A 153 -0.01 -0.01 2.42
N THR A 154 0.30 -1.24 2.03
CA THR A 154 -0.69 -2.19 1.53
C THR A 154 -0.68 -3.41 2.43
N TYR A 155 -1.78 -3.66 3.12
CA TYR A 155 -2.02 -4.92 3.80
C TYR A 155 -2.68 -5.88 2.84
N SER A 156 -2.03 -7.01 2.57
CA SER A 156 -2.51 -8.05 1.67
C SER A 156 -1.77 -9.33 1.97
N LYS A 157 -2.45 -10.49 1.88
CA LYS A 157 -1.70 -11.73 1.67
C LYS A 157 -0.80 -11.56 0.45
N PRO A 158 0.39 -12.21 0.41
CA PRO A 158 1.38 -11.97 -0.62
C PRO A 158 0.75 -12.05 -2.01
N HIS A 159 0.68 -10.91 -2.70
CA HIS A 159 0.13 -10.88 -4.05
C HIS A 159 1.11 -11.65 -4.94
N PRO A 160 0.66 -12.67 -5.71
CA PRO A 160 1.55 -13.52 -6.50
C PRO A 160 2.55 -12.68 -7.29
N ARG A 161 2.09 -11.62 -7.98
CA ARG A 161 2.95 -10.69 -8.73
C ARG A 161 4.17 -10.15 -7.96
N VAL A 162 4.07 -9.81 -6.68
CA VAL A 162 5.23 -9.31 -5.92
C VAL A 162 6.16 -10.47 -5.54
N VAL A 163 5.59 -11.61 -5.17
CA VAL A 163 6.34 -12.80 -4.73
C VAL A 163 7.05 -13.48 -5.89
N THR A 164 6.39 -13.55 -7.05
CA THR A 164 6.80 -14.32 -8.23
C THR A 164 7.40 -13.44 -9.32
N SER A 165 7.57 -12.13 -9.10
CA SER A 165 8.22 -11.27 -10.07
C SER A 165 9.66 -11.73 -10.29
N ALA A 166 10.07 -11.88 -11.55
CA ALA A 166 11.46 -12.12 -11.92
C ALA A 166 12.39 -10.96 -11.49
N HIS A 167 11.83 -9.79 -11.20
CA HIS A 167 12.55 -8.61 -10.74
C HIS A 167 12.61 -8.48 -9.21
N ARG A 168 12.00 -9.41 -8.47
CA ARG A 168 12.15 -9.47 -7.02
C ARG A 168 13.59 -9.84 -6.68
N VAL A 169 14.21 -9.04 -5.83
CA VAL A 169 15.55 -9.33 -5.29
C VAL A 169 15.50 -9.42 -3.77
N PRO A 170 16.36 -10.24 -3.13
CA PRO A 170 16.49 -10.23 -1.68
C PRO A 170 16.90 -8.85 -1.16
N TRP A 171 16.46 -8.50 0.04
CA TRP A 171 16.93 -7.30 0.73
C TRP A 171 18.43 -7.44 1.05
N ARG A 172 19.22 -6.45 0.64
CA ARG A 172 20.68 -6.41 0.85
C ARG A 172 21.13 -5.30 1.81
N GLY A 173 20.18 -4.69 2.52
CA GLY A 173 20.42 -3.52 3.37
C GLY A 173 20.16 -2.19 2.67
N TYR A 174 20.56 -1.10 3.31
CA TYR A 174 20.51 0.23 2.72
C TYR A 174 21.52 0.36 1.57
N GLY A 175 21.19 1.17 0.56
CA GLY A 175 22.05 1.37 -0.60
C GLY A 175 21.26 1.47 -1.91
N SER A 176 21.98 1.23 -3.01
CA SER A 176 21.49 1.36 -4.37
C SER A 176 20.86 0.07 -4.89
N TYR A 177 19.72 0.20 -5.55
CA TYR A 177 19.02 -0.89 -6.22
C TYR A 177 18.71 -0.51 -7.67
N PRO A 178 19.14 -1.33 -8.65
CA PRO A 178 18.79 -1.11 -10.04
C PRO A 178 17.29 -1.33 -10.24
N ALA A 179 16.65 -0.44 -10.99
CA ALA A 179 15.24 -0.58 -11.30
C ALA A 179 15.03 -1.39 -12.58
N ALA A 180 14.06 -2.30 -12.55
CA ALA A 180 13.56 -2.99 -13.71
C ALA A 180 12.46 -2.14 -14.39
N ASP A 181 12.27 -2.35 -15.69
CA ASP A 181 11.19 -1.70 -16.43
C ASP A 181 9.83 -2.20 -15.94
N ALA A 182 8.94 -1.30 -15.53
CA ALA A 182 7.58 -1.69 -15.14
C ALA A 182 6.71 -2.14 -16.32
N THR A 183 7.14 -1.86 -17.55
CA THR A 183 6.39 -2.17 -18.79
C THR A 183 6.78 -3.51 -19.43
N GLY A 184 7.83 -4.16 -18.93
CA GLY A 184 8.28 -5.46 -19.43
C GLY A 184 7.51 -6.63 -18.78
N ASP A 185 6.47 -7.10 -19.46
CA ASP A 185 6.02 -8.50 -19.41
C ASP A 185 6.69 -9.28 -20.57
#